data_AF-A0AA91GW53-F1
#
_entry.id   AF-A0AA91GW53-F1
#
_cell.length_a   1.000
_cell.length_b   1.000
_cell.length_c   1.000
_cell.angle_alpha   90.00
_cell.angle_beta   90.00
_cell.angle_gamma   90.00
#
_symmetry.space_group_name_H-M   'P 1'
#
loop_
_entity.id
_entity.type
_entity.pdbx_description
1 polymer ?
#
loop_
_entity_poly.entity_id
_entity_poly.type
_entity_poly.pdbx_seq_one_letter_code
_entity_poly.pdbx_strand_id
1 'polypeptide(L)'
;MLRRLSVTMTATATLCLLCSSPTLAASKKPTQPDKFPPNPLELTTPDPLLPRSPKDKQPLTPQESQKLEAALDELNQQATTTLQTGDRITAFDIWNRELRLRRYLGPLAEVQALSRVGDIAWRENERQEVQYITQRLQLIQKEAQSQKTTPDLQLLQAIGQAYQGVRSPKEALQVYDQVLVGVRQQGDTTAEVNTLKTIGELHLGWFDYASAGATYEQLLTFASSRGDRANEIAYLQQLAYIYKQANQPEKSVKIRNKLAEVYQQENNQIQLVALKQAIGSDYEALARENPSLLQEAFKNYEEAYTTAWQSQQFVRAGEILQKLIALYRSQGQVEEALQASQILLQAEERSANFYGLMNAYDQIGQLHLQRKDYPQARTAFQKGLEIAQQLNYDQAYFTQQIQKTSGQSSQ
;
A
#
# COMPACT_ATOMS: atom_id res chain seq x y z
N MET A 1 66.69 23.07 -25.52
CA MET A 1 67.51 22.33 -26.52
C MET A 1 66.76 21.07 -26.92
N LEU A 2 66.63 20.84 -28.23
CA LEU A 2 65.99 19.68 -28.85
C LEU A 2 66.75 18.36 -28.58
N ARG A 3 66.06 17.22 -28.46
CA ARG A 3 65.95 16.20 -29.52
C ARG A 3 65.12 14.97 -29.10
N ARG A 4 64.50 14.40 -30.13
CA ARG A 4 63.56 13.27 -30.19
C ARG A 4 64.21 11.93 -29.82
N LEU A 5 63.40 10.97 -29.36
CA LEU A 5 63.46 9.58 -29.84
C LEU A 5 62.12 8.85 -29.60
N SER A 6 61.64 8.25 -30.67
CA SER A 6 60.42 7.49 -30.87
C SER A 6 60.64 6.00 -30.59
N VAL A 7 59.66 5.32 -29.99
CA VAL A 7 59.63 3.85 -29.90
C VAL A 7 58.24 3.35 -30.30
N THR A 8 58.25 2.47 -31.29
CA THR A 8 57.14 1.74 -31.91
C THR A 8 56.78 0.50 -31.11
N MET A 9 55.49 0.26 -30.83
CA MET A 9 54.98 -1.04 -30.37
C MET A 9 54.27 -1.77 -31.50
N THR A 10 54.75 -2.98 -31.80
CA THR A 10 54.22 -3.91 -32.80
C THR A 10 53.11 -4.78 -32.19
N ALA A 11 52.00 -4.90 -32.93
CA ALA A 11 50.85 -5.74 -32.60
C ALA A 11 51.04 -7.16 -33.17
N THR A 12 50.83 -8.19 -32.34
CA THR A 12 50.76 -9.59 -32.75
C THR A 12 49.30 -10.00 -32.93
N ALA A 13 48.92 -10.31 -34.17
CA ALA A 13 47.65 -10.94 -34.52
C ALA A 13 47.87 -12.45 -34.70
N THR A 14 47.11 -13.27 -33.96
CA THR A 14 47.13 -14.72 -34.10
C THR A 14 45.97 -15.14 -34.99
N LEU A 15 46.31 -15.71 -36.15
CA LEU A 15 45.41 -16.22 -37.18
C LEU A 15 45.04 -17.67 -36.82
N CYS A 16 43.75 -17.97 -36.66
CA CYS A 16 43.26 -19.35 -36.67
C CYS A 16 42.22 -19.50 -37.78
N LEU A 17 42.57 -20.35 -38.74
CA LEU A 17 41.81 -20.74 -39.91
C LEU A 17 40.57 -21.54 -39.53
N LEU A 18 39.39 -21.11 -39.99
CA LEU A 18 38.23 -21.98 -40.14
C LEU A 18 37.88 -22.04 -41.63
N CYS A 19 38.00 -23.25 -42.17
CA CYS A 19 37.70 -23.59 -43.55
C CYS A 19 36.23 -23.31 -43.89
N SER A 20 36.03 -22.55 -44.96
CA SER A 20 34.73 -22.32 -45.60
C SER A 20 34.32 -23.54 -46.42
N SER A 21 33.11 -24.06 -46.18
CA SER A 21 32.36 -24.82 -47.18
C SER A 21 31.27 -23.90 -47.71
N PRO A 22 31.15 -23.64 -49.03
CA PRO A 22 30.06 -22.86 -49.56
C PRO A 22 28.85 -23.77 -49.73
N THR A 23 28.11 -24.03 -48.64
CA THR A 23 26.73 -24.47 -48.79
C THR A 23 25.92 -23.27 -49.27
N LEU A 24 25.49 -23.31 -50.54
CA LEU A 24 24.44 -22.46 -51.09
C LEU A 24 23.16 -22.66 -50.25
N ALA A 25 23.03 -21.88 -49.17
CA ALA A 25 21.76 -21.69 -48.50
C ALA A 25 20.92 -20.80 -49.42
N ALA A 26 19.91 -21.40 -50.08
CA ALA A 26 18.85 -20.65 -50.70
C ALA A 26 18.34 -19.62 -49.69
N SER A 27 18.43 -18.34 -50.03
CA SER A 27 17.96 -17.24 -49.20
C SER A 27 16.44 -17.31 -49.11
N LYS A 28 15.93 -18.11 -48.17
CA LYS A 28 14.57 -17.89 -47.66
C LYS A 28 14.56 -16.47 -47.14
N LYS A 29 13.76 -15.61 -47.78
CA LYS A 29 13.42 -14.28 -47.25
C LYS A 29 13.14 -14.45 -45.76
N PRO A 30 13.66 -13.56 -44.89
CA PRO A 30 13.34 -13.61 -43.47
C PRO A 30 11.82 -13.72 -43.34
N THR A 31 11.37 -14.81 -42.73
CA THR A 31 9.96 -15.00 -42.41
C THR A 31 9.52 -13.77 -41.65
N GLN A 32 8.46 -13.14 -42.15
CA GLN A 32 7.79 -12.03 -41.49
C GLN A 32 7.61 -12.44 -40.03
N PRO A 33 8.02 -11.62 -39.04
CA PRO A 33 7.86 -11.97 -37.64
C PRO A 33 6.40 -12.41 -37.44
N ASP A 34 6.19 -13.53 -36.74
CA ASP A 34 4.87 -14.12 -36.53
C ASP A 34 3.88 -13.00 -36.25
N LYS A 35 2.90 -12.82 -37.15
CA LYS A 35 1.82 -11.88 -36.90
C LYS A 35 1.21 -12.32 -35.58
N PHE A 36 1.32 -11.46 -34.55
CA PHE A 36 0.60 -11.66 -33.30
C PHE A 36 -0.84 -12.06 -33.64
N PRO A 37 -1.39 -13.10 -33.00
CA PRO A 37 -2.78 -13.47 -33.24
C PRO A 37 -3.66 -12.23 -33.07
N PRO A 38 -4.65 -12.01 -33.96
CA PRO A 38 -5.51 -10.84 -33.87
C PRO A 38 -6.17 -10.81 -32.49
N ASN A 39 -6.33 -9.61 -31.91
CA ASN A 39 -7.02 -9.44 -30.63
C ASN A 39 -8.35 -10.22 -30.69
N PRO A 40 -8.55 -11.22 -29.81
CA PRO A 40 -9.71 -12.10 -29.89
C PRO A 40 -11.01 -11.33 -29.71
N LEU A 41 -11.00 -10.16 -29.05
CA LEU A 41 -12.16 -9.29 -28.90
C LEU A 41 -12.54 -8.52 -30.17
N GLU A 42 -11.67 -8.49 -31.19
CA GLU A 42 -11.91 -7.77 -32.45
C GLU A 42 -12.22 -8.71 -33.63
N LEU A 43 -12.45 -9.99 -33.36
CA LEU A 43 -12.88 -10.95 -34.37
C LEU A 43 -14.30 -10.60 -34.85
N THR A 44 -14.47 -10.54 -36.18
CA THR A 44 -15.73 -10.17 -36.86
C THR A 44 -16.40 -11.37 -37.54
N THR A 45 -16.01 -12.58 -37.17
CA THR A 45 -16.59 -13.82 -37.69
C THR A 45 -18.07 -13.92 -37.26
N PRO A 46 -19.00 -14.30 -38.15
CA PRO A 46 -20.39 -14.54 -37.78
C PRO A 46 -20.52 -15.56 -36.64
N ASP A 47 -21.45 -15.32 -35.73
CA ASP A 47 -21.72 -16.18 -34.59
C ASP A 47 -23.16 -16.72 -34.67
N PRO A 48 -23.42 -18.02 -34.44
CA PRO A 48 -24.75 -18.60 -34.51
C PRO A 48 -25.73 -18.05 -33.47
N LEU A 49 -25.26 -17.39 -32.41
CA LEU A 49 -26.12 -16.70 -31.44
C LEU A 49 -26.68 -15.37 -31.97
N LEU A 50 -26.14 -14.86 -33.07
CA LEU A 50 -26.64 -13.65 -33.71
C LEU A 50 -27.62 -14.01 -34.83
N PRO A 51 -28.79 -13.37 -34.89
CA PRO A 51 -29.77 -13.65 -35.96
C PRO A 51 -29.30 -13.16 -37.33
N ARG A 52 -28.27 -12.28 -37.38
CA ARG A 52 -27.83 -11.54 -38.57
C ARG A 52 -26.32 -11.35 -38.56
N SER A 53 -25.75 -10.96 -39.70
CA SER A 53 -24.31 -10.78 -39.84
C SER A 53 -23.82 -9.59 -38.99
N PRO A 54 -22.60 -9.63 -38.42
CA PRO A 54 -22.00 -8.49 -37.73
C PRO A 54 -21.93 -7.20 -38.57
N LYS A 55 -22.02 -7.31 -39.90
CA LYS A 55 -22.05 -6.17 -40.82
C LYS A 55 -23.42 -5.49 -40.90
N ASP A 56 -24.48 -6.17 -40.48
CA ASP A 56 -25.84 -5.64 -40.48
C ASP A 56 -26.03 -4.75 -39.25
N LYS A 57 -26.04 -3.42 -39.45
CA LYS A 57 -26.15 -2.43 -38.37
C LYS A 57 -27.56 -2.29 -37.76
N GLN A 58 -28.44 -3.26 -37.99
CA GLN A 58 -29.79 -3.19 -37.42
C GLN A 58 -29.75 -3.60 -35.93
N PRO A 59 -30.38 -2.83 -35.03
CA PRO A 59 -30.46 -3.21 -33.63
C PRO A 59 -31.30 -4.47 -33.44
N LEU A 60 -30.97 -5.25 -32.41
CA LEU A 60 -31.75 -6.43 -32.02
C LEU A 60 -33.13 -6.00 -31.50
N THR A 61 -34.14 -6.81 -31.80
CA THR A 61 -35.45 -6.70 -31.15
C THR A 61 -35.35 -7.07 -29.67
N PRO A 62 -36.26 -6.61 -28.80
CA PRO A 62 -36.21 -6.95 -27.37
C PRO A 62 -36.19 -8.45 -27.09
N GLN A 63 -36.91 -9.25 -27.90
CA GLN A 63 -36.91 -10.71 -27.79
C GLN A 63 -35.57 -11.33 -28.21
N GLU A 64 -34.96 -10.84 -29.29
CA GLU A 64 -33.62 -11.27 -29.72
C GLU A 64 -32.57 -10.89 -28.67
N SER A 65 -32.63 -9.69 -28.09
CA SER A 65 -31.74 -9.24 -27.01
C SER A 65 -31.85 -10.11 -25.77
N GLN A 66 -33.07 -10.41 -25.31
CA GLN A 66 -33.28 -11.26 -24.13
C GLN A 66 -32.77 -12.69 -24.35
N LYS A 67 -33.01 -13.24 -25.55
CA LYS A 67 -32.51 -14.58 -25.92
C LYS A 67 -30.98 -14.59 -25.98
N LEU A 68 -30.38 -13.55 -26.55
CA LEU A 68 -28.93 -13.40 -26.61
C LEU A 68 -28.36 -13.30 -25.19
N GLU A 69 -28.90 -12.43 -24.35
CA GLU A 69 -28.46 -12.24 -22.96
C GLU A 69 -28.42 -13.56 -22.18
N ALA A 70 -29.50 -14.36 -22.23
CA ALA A 70 -29.53 -15.67 -21.58
C ALA A 70 -28.45 -16.62 -22.11
N ALA A 71 -28.23 -16.67 -23.43
CA ALA A 71 -27.17 -17.49 -24.01
C ALA A 71 -25.77 -17.03 -23.62
N LEU A 72 -25.55 -15.72 -23.43
CA LEU A 72 -24.28 -15.18 -22.96
C LEU A 72 -24.03 -15.48 -21.48
N ASP A 73 -25.09 -15.50 -20.66
CA ASP A 73 -24.99 -15.96 -19.26
C ASP A 73 -24.62 -17.45 -19.18
N GLU A 74 -25.15 -18.29 -20.08
CA GLU A 74 -24.75 -19.69 -20.19
C GLU A 74 -23.28 -19.84 -20.60
N LEU A 75 -22.80 -19.06 -21.58
CA LEU A 75 -21.38 -19.06 -21.95
C LEU A 75 -20.49 -18.67 -20.77
N ASN A 76 -20.91 -17.68 -19.98
CA ASN A 76 -20.18 -17.30 -18.78
C ASN A 76 -20.08 -18.46 -17.77
N GLN A 77 -21.21 -19.11 -17.46
CA GLN A 77 -21.23 -20.25 -16.53
C GLN A 77 -20.36 -21.40 -17.03
N GLN A 78 -20.40 -21.67 -18.34
CA GLN A 78 -19.55 -22.66 -18.97
C GLN A 78 -18.07 -22.31 -18.79
N ALA A 79 -17.65 -21.09 -19.15
CA ALA A 79 -16.27 -20.64 -18.99
C ALA A 79 -15.80 -20.72 -17.53
N THR A 80 -16.65 -20.32 -16.58
CA THR A 80 -16.36 -20.41 -15.14
C THR A 80 -16.12 -21.85 -14.70
N THR A 81 -16.97 -22.78 -15.16
CA THR A 81 -16.82 -24.21 -14.87
C THR A 81 -15.54 -24.76 -15.50
N THR A 82 -15.26 -24.40 -16.76
CA THR A 82 -14.06 -24.79 -17.48
C THR A 82 -12.79 -24.32 -16.74
N LEU A 83 -12.77 -23.08 -16.25
CA LEU A 83 -11.67 -22.56 -15.42
C LEU A 83 -11.51 -23.37 -14.13
N GLN A 84 -12.61 -23.71 -13.44
CA GLN A 84 -12.58 -24.52 -12.22
C GLN A 84 -12.03 -25.94 -12.46
N THR A 85 -12.21 -26.48 -13.66
CA THR A 85 -11.62 -27.77 -14.05
C THR A 85 -10.14 -27.68 -14.46
N GLY A 86 -9.57 -26.47 -14.50
CA GLY A 86 -8.16 -26.21 -14.80
C GLY A 86 -7.86 -25.88 -16.27
N ASP A 87 -8.85 -25.94 -17.16
CA ASP A 87 -8.67 -25.57 -18.58
C ASP A 87 -8.85 -24.06 -18.77
N ARG A 88 -7.80 -23.34 -18.39
CA ARG A 88 -7.78 -21.89 -18.42
C ARG A 88 -7.87 -21.32 -19.84
N ILE A 89 -7.21 -21.94 -20.83
CA ILE A 89 -7.19 -21.44 -22.21
C ILE A 89 -8.61 -21.48 -22.79
N THR A 90 -9.27 -22.63 -22.69
CA THR A 90 -10.63 -22.78 -23.21
C THR A 90 -11.62 -21.87 -22.46
N ALA A 91 -11.44 -21.65 -21.16
CA ALA A 91 -12.27 -20.71 -20.40
C ALA A 91 -12.19 -19.29 -20.97
N PHE A 92 -10.98 -18.78 -21.22
CA PHE A 92 -10.81 -17.45 -21.82
C PHE A 92 -11.26 -17.38 -23.28
N ASP A 93 -11.14 -18.45 -24.05
CA ASP A 93 -11.73 -18.49 -25.41
C ASP A 93 -13.26 -18.35 -25.37
N ILE A 94 -13.93 -19.01 -24.42
CA ILE A 94 -15.38 -18.89 -24.23
C ILE A 94 -15.76 -17.48 -23.78
N TRP A 95 -15.04 -16.90 -22.80
CA TRP A 95 -15.29 -15.52 -22.37
C TRP A 95 -14.99 -14.51 -23.48
N ASN A 96 -13.93 -14.69 -24.28
CA ASN A 96 -13.64 -13.82 -25.41
C ASN A 96 -14.77 -13.82 -26.44
N ARG A 97 -15.39 -14.98 -26.68
CA ARG A 97 -16.63 -15.07 -27.47
C ARG A 97 -17.79 -14.33 -26.79
N GLU A 98 -18.03 -14.54 -25.50
CA GLU A 98 -19.08 -13.86 -24.74
C GLU A 98 -18.95 -12.33 -24.82
N LEU A 99 -17.76 -11.80 -24.52
CA LEU A 99 -17.45 -10.38 -24.47
C LEU A 99 -17.72 -9.69 -25.81
N ARG A 100 -17.32 -10.31 -26.94
CA ARG A 100 -17.64 -9.80 -28.28
C ARG A 100 -19.15 -9.68 -28.51
N LEU A 101 -19.93 -10.63 -28.02
CA LEU A 101 -21.38 -10.68 -28.25
C LEU A 101 -22.15 -9.75 -27.31
N ARG A 102 -21.63 -9.46 -26.10
CA ARG A 102 -22.22 -8.47 -25.19
C ARG A 102 -22.33 -7.07 -25.81
N ARG A 103 -21.46 -6.75 -26.77
CA ARG A 103 -21.52 -5.52 -27.61
C ARG A 103 -22.91 -5.25 -28.19
N TYR A 104 -23.65 -6.29 -28.56
CA TYR A 104 -24.97 -6.18 -29.18
C TYR A 104 -26.08 -5.86 -28.18
N LEU A 105 -25.82 -6.00 -26.88
CA LEU A 105 -26.72 -5.59 -25.80
C LEU A 105 -26.46 -4.15 -25.33
N GLY A 106 -25.41 -3.51 -25.86
CA GLY A 106 -25.04 -2.13 -25.56
C GLY A 106 -23.74 -2.01 -24.75
N PRO A 107 -23.18 -0.78 -24.67
CA PRO A 107 -21.86 -0.54 -24.09
C PRO A 107 -21.82 -0.86 -22.59
N LEU A 108 -22.91 -0.62 -21.86
CA LEU A 108 -22.97 -0.91 -20.42
C LEU A 108 -22.84 -2.42 -20.14
N ALA A 109 -23.60 -3.25 -20.86
CA ALA A 109 -23.54 -4.71 -20.72
C ALA A 109 -22.17 -5.27 -21.12
N GLU A 110 -21.55 -4.71 -22.17
CA GLU A 110 -20.19 -5.07 -22.56
C GLU A 110 -19.17 -4.73 -21.47
N VAL A 111 -19.19 -3.51 -20.95
CA VAL A 111 -18.23 -3.06 -19.92
C VAL A 111 -18.38 -3.85 -18.62
N GLN A 112 -19.61 -4.19 -18.22
CA GLN A 112 -19.84 -5.03 -17.03
C GLN A 112 -19.22 -6.43 -17.20
N ALA A 113 -19.36 -7.03 -18.38
CA ALA A 113 -18.73 -8.32 -18.67
C ALA A 113 -17.19 -8.19 -18.76
N LEU A 114 -16.67 -7.13 -19.40
CA LEU A 114 -15.24 -6.84 -19.47
C LEU A 114 -14.63 -6.64 -18.08
N SER A 115 -15.32 -5.93 -17.19
CA SER A 115 -14.92 -5.73 -15.79
C SER A 115 -14.76 -7.08 -15.08
N ARG A 116 -15.80 -7.92 -15.16
CA ARG A 116 -15.84 -9.25 -14.54
C ARG A 116 -14.73 -10.16 -15.05
N VAL A 117 -14.55 -10.24 -16.37
CA VAL A 117 -13.51 -11.10 -16.96
C VAL A 117 -12.11 -10.51 -16.72
N GLY A 118 -11.97 -9.19 -16.72
CA GLY A 118 -10.71 -8.49 -16.42
C GLY A 118 -10.20 -8.77 -15.01
N ASP A 119 -11.08 -8.73 -14.02
CA ASP A 119 -10.80 -9.13 -12.63
C ASP A 119 -10.32 -10.58 -12.51
N ILE A 120 -10.93 -11.49 -13.29
CA ILE A 120 -10.53 -12.90 -13.33
C ILE A 120 -9.16 -13.02 -14.01
N ALA A 121 -8.97 -12.41 -15.18
CA ALA A 121 -7.71 -12.42 -15.92
C ALA A 121 -6.54 -11.93 -15.06
N TRP A 122 -6.74 -10.86 -14.28
CA TRP A 122 -5.72 -10.36 -13.36
C TRP A 122 -5.36 -11.39 -12.28
N ARG A 123 -6.37 -12.00 -11.62
CA ARG A 123 -6.16 -13.00 -10.56
C ARG A 123 -5.49 -14.27 -11.07
N GLU A 124 -5.82 -14.69 -12.29
CA GLU A 124 -5.23 -15.86 -12.96
C GLU A 124 -3.86 -15.56 -13.61
N ASN A 125 -3.36 -14.32 -13.49
CA ASN A 125 -2.12 -13.84 -14.09
C ASN A 125 -2.10 -13.99 -15.64
N GLU A 126 -3.26 -13.84 -16.28
CA GLU A 126 -3.43 -13.88 -17.73
C GLU A 126 -3.20 -12.50 -18.35
N ARG A 127 -1.93 -12.16 -18.52
CA ARG A 127 -1.48 -10.81 -18.94
C ARG A 127 -2.00 -10.40 -20.32
N GLN A 128 -2.15 -11.35 -21.25
CA GLN A 128 -2.66 -11.07 -22.59
C GLN A 128 -4.13 -10.68 -22.55
N GLU A 129 -4.94 -11.40 -21.79
CA GLU A 129 -6.37 -11.12 -21.62
C GLU A 129 -6.58 -9.76 -20.94
N VAL A 130 -5.81 -9.45 -19.89
CA VAL A 130 -5.79 -8.12 -19.28
C VAL A 130 -5.49 -7.05 -20.34
N GLN A 131 -4.47 -7.25 -21.18
CA GLN A 131 -4.12 -6.30 -22.24
C GLN A 131 -5.26 -6.10 -23.26
N TYR A 132 -5.88 -7.18 -23.72
CA TYR A 132 -6.99 -7.12 -24.70
C TYR A 132 -8.20 -6.39 -24.11
N ILE A 133 -8.56 -6.70 -22.86
CA ILE A 133 -9.67 -6.06 -22.15
C ILE A 133 -9.37 -4.58 -21.93
N THR A 134 -8.18 -4.21 -21.45
CA THR A 134 -7.79 -2.80 -21.28
C THR A 134 -7.87 -2.02 -22.59
N GLN A 135 -7.39 -2.59 -23.70
CA GLN A 135 -7.49 -1.95 -25.02
C GLN A 135 -8.94 -1.74 -25.45
N ARG A 136 -9.82 -2.72 -25.20
CA ARG A 136 -11.24 -2.57 -25.51
C ARG A 136 -11.90 -1.51 -24.64
N LEU A 137 -11.60 -1.46 -23.34
CA LEU A 137 -12.10 -0.42 -22.44
C LEU A 137 -11.70 0.98 -22.91
N GLN A 138 -10.46 1.16 -23.40
CA GLN A 138 -9.98 2.42 -23.98
C GLN A 138 -10.78 2.84 -25.21
N LEU A 139 -11.14 1.89 -26.08
CA LEU A 139 -12.00 2.16 -27.24
C LEU A 139 -13.41 2.59 -26.82
N ILE A 140 -14.05 1.85 -25.91
CA ILE A 140 -15.39 2.18 -25.41
C ILE A 140 -15.39 3.55 -24.73
N GLN A 141 -14.37 3.86 -23.92
CA GLN A 141 -14.22 5.17 -23.29
C GLN A 141 -14.13 6.29 -24.33
N LYS A 142 -13.32 6.10 -25.38
CA LYS A 142 -13.19 7.09 -26.46
C LYS A 142 -14.49 7.28 -27.25
N GLU A 143 -15.20 6.19 -27.52
CA GLU A 143 -16.52 6.22 -28.16
C GLU A 143 -17.52 7.01 -27.31
N ALA A 144 -17.59 6.72 -26.00
CA ALA A 144 -18.45 7.44 -25.06
C ALA A 144 -18.11 8.95 -25.00
N GLN A 145 -16.83 9.32 -25.00
CA GLN A 145 -16.37 10.72 -25.00
C GLN A 145 -16.65 11.45 -26.32
N SER A 146 -16.79 10.73 -27.44
CA SER A 146 -17.08 11.33 -28.74
C SER A 146 -18.55 11.70 -28.94
N GLN A 147 -19.43 11.22 -28.06
CA GLN A 147 -20.86 11.53 -28.13
C GLN A 147 -21.11 12.96 -27.65
N LYS A 148 -21.91 13.74 -28.40
CA LYS A 148 -22.25 15.14 -28.07
C LYS A 148 -23.28 15.28 -26.95
N THR A 149 -23.76 14.17 -26.41
CA THR A 149 -24.77 14.13 -25.35
C THR A 149 -24.14 14.29 -23.98
N THR A 150 -24.98 14.56 -22.97
CA THR A 150 -24.55 14.50 -21.57
C THR A 150 -23.90 13.13 -21.30
N PRO A 151 -22.75 13.08 -20.59
CA PRO A 151 -22.08 11.83 -20.29
C PRO A 151 -23.01 10.89 -19.52
N ASP A 152 -23.14 9.65 -19.99
CA ASP A 152 -23.84 8.60 -19.27
C ASP A 152 -23.00 8.22 -18.04
N LEU A 153 -23.42 8.72 -16.87
CA LEU A 153 -22.71 8.50 -15.61
C LEU A 153 -22.67 7.02 -15.23
N GLN A 154 -23.72 6.25 -15.54
CA GLN A 154 -23.76 4.83 -15.22
C GLN A 154 -22.70 4.08 -16.04
N LEU A 155 -22.60 4.40 -17.33
CA LEU A 155 -21.55 3.84 -18.19
C LEU A 155 -20.15 4.26 -17.72
N LEU A 156 -19.93 5.54 -17.40
CA LEU A 156 -18.63 6.01 -16.90
C LEU A 156 -18.23 5.31 -15.59
N GLN A 157 -19.17 5.16 -14.65
CA GLN A 157 -18.90 4.42 -13.41
C GLN A 157 -18.50 2.96 -13.70
N ALA A 158 -19.19 2.29 -14.62
CA ALA A 158 -18.85 0.94 -15.03
C ALA A 158 -17.47 0.85 -15.69
N ILE A 159 -17.09 1.83 -16.52
CA ILE A 159 -15.76 1.89 -17.15
C ILE A 159 -14.68 2.10 -16.08
N GLY A 160 -14.92 2.98 -15.11
CA GLY A 160 -14.02 3.20 -13.98
C GLY A 160 -13.77 1.91 -13.19
N GLN A 161 -14.85 1.19 -12.85
CA GLN A 161 -14.78 -0.11 -12.17
C GLN A 161 -14.01 -1.14 -13.01
N ALA A 162 -14.27 -1.20 -14.31
CA ALA A 162 -13.57 -2.11 -15.21
C ALA A 162 -12.06 -1.84 -15.22
N TYR A 163 -11.63 -0.58 -15.27
CA TYR A 163 -10.22 -0.21 -15.17
C TYR A 163 -9.59 -0.56 -13.81
N GLN A 164 -10.33 -0.47 -12.71
CA GLN A 164 -9.86 -0.97 -11.41
C GLN A 164 -9.59 -2.48 -11.48
N GLY A 165 -10.47 -3.23 -12.13
CA GLY A 165 -10.36 -4.68 -12.20
C GLY A 165 -9.17 -5.19 -13.02
N VAL A 166 -8.87 -4.51 -14.13
CA VAL A 166 -7.64 -4.74 -14.91
C VAL A 166 -6.39 -4.03 -14.34
N ARG A 167 -6.48 -3.47 -13.12
CA ARG A 167 -5.40 -2.78 -12.42
C ARG A 167 -4.74 -1.67 -13.25
N SER A 168 -5.56 -0.88 -13.95
CA SER A 168 -5.18 0.32 -14.71
C SER A 168 -5.60 1.59 -13.95
N PRO A 169 -4.89 1.97 -12.88
CA PRO A 169 -5.34 3.03 -11.96
C PRO A 169 -5.40 4.40 -12.60
N LYS A 170 -4.49 4.70 -13.53
CA LYS A 170 -4.43 6.01 -14.19
C LYS A 170 -5.68 6.25 -15.02
N GLU A 171 -6.08 5.24 -15.79
CA GLU A 171 -7.29 5.23 -16.60
C GLU A 171 -8.54 5.27 -15.72
N ALA A 172 -8.56 4.49 -14.63
CA ALA A 172 -9.65 4.52 -13.65
C ALA A 172 -9.84 5.93 -13.06
N LEU A 173 -8.76 6.57 -12.60
CA LEU A 173 -8.79 7.92 -12.03
C LEU A 173 -9.31 8.95 -13.04
N GLN A 174 -8.85 8.90 -14.29
CA GLN A 174 -9.35 9.78 -15.35
C GLN A 174 -10.86 9.66 -15.56
N VAL A 175 -11.39 8.44 -15.48
CA VAL A 175 -12.83 8.20 -15.62
C VAL A 175 -13.58 8.66 -14.37
N TYR A 176 -13.07 8.38 -13.17
CA TYR A 176 -13.70 8.84 -11.93
C TYR A 176 -13.69 10.36 -11.78
N ASP A 177 -12.69 11.07 -12.32
CA ASP A 177 -12.70 12.52 -12.41
C ASP A 177 -13.87 13.02 -13.29
N GLN A 178 -14.15 12.33 -14.41
CA GLN A 178 -15.30 12.65 -15.26
C GLN A 178 -16.63 12.37 -14.53
N VAL A 179 -16.73 11.24 -13.81
CA VAL A 179 -17.89 10.94 -12.96
C VAL A 179 -18.07 12.02 -11.91
N LEU A 180 -16.99 12.44 -11.24
CA LEU A 180 -17.00 13.46 -10.19
C LEU A 180 -17.54 14.81 -10.70
N VAL A 181 -17.14 15.21 -11.91
CA VAL A 181 -17.67 16.42 -12.56
C VAL A 181 -19.18 16.30 -12.80
N GLY A 182 -19.65 15.18 -13.33
CA GLY A 182 -21.07 15.01 -13.65
C GLY A 182 -21.97 14.88 -12.41
N VAL A 183 -21.56 14.15 -11.37
CA VAL A 183 -22.34 14.06 -10.11
C VAL A 183 -22.42 15.41 -9.40
N ARG A 184 -21.36 16.23 -9.47
CA ARG A 184 -21.37 17.62 -8.98
C ARG A 184 -22.35 18.51 -9.75
N GLN A 185 -22.40 18.38 -11.08
CA GLN A 185 -23.35 19.13 -11.91
C GLN A 185 -24.81 18.73 -11.63
N GLN A 186 -25.05 17.47 -11.27
CA GLN A 186 -26.37 16.97 -10.87
C GLN A 186 -26.75 17.37 -9.43
N GLY A 187 -25.80 17.84 -8.63
CA GLY A 187 -26.01 18.11 -7.21
C GLY A 187 -26.20 16.85 -6.36
N ASP A 188 -25.87 15.66 -6.87
CA ASP A 188 -25.94 14.41 -6.12
C ASP A 188 -24.73 14.29 -5.21
N THR A 189 -24.87 14.79 -3.97
CA THR A 189 -23.74 14.77 -3.06
C THR A 189 -23.43 13.38 -2.50
N THR A 190 -24.39 12.45 -2.52
CA THR A 190 -24.12 11.07 -2.09
C THR A 190 -23.19 10.41 -3.09
N ALA A 191 -23.48 10.55 -4.39
CA ALA A 191 -22.61 10.07 -5.45
C ALA A 191 -21.26 10.80 -5.49
N GLU A 192 -21.22 12.10 -5.18
CA GLU A 192 -19.96 12.85 -5.04
C GLU A 192 -19.05 12.25 -3.96
N VAL A 193 -19.58 12.04 -2.74
CA VAL A 193 -18.80 11.45 -1.64
C VAL A 193 -18.32 10.04 -2.00
N ASN A 194 -19.18 9.20 -2.58
CA ASN A 194 -18.78 7.85 -3.00
C ASN A 194 -17.70 7.85 -4.08
N THR A 195 -17.76 8.80 -5.02
CA THR A 195 -16.75 8.95 -6.08
C THR A 195 -15.42 9.43 -5.49
N LEU A 196 -15.44 10.42 -4.60
CA LEU A 196 -14.25 10.89 -3.89
C LEU A 196 -13.62 9.77 -3.05
N LYS A 197 -14.43 8.97 -2.34
CA LYS A 197 -13.92 7.81 -1.59
C LYS A 197 -13.22 6.81 -2.51
N THR A 198 -13.80 6.52 -3.66
CA THR A 198 -13.20 5.61 -4.66
C THR A 198 -11.86 6.14 -5.18
N ILE A 199 -11.78 7.44 -5.50
CA ILE A 199 -10.53 8.12 -5.91
C ILE A 199 -9.48 8.05 -4.80
N GLY A 200 -9.88 8.34 -3.55
CA GLY A 200 -9.00 8.28 -2.38
C GLY A 200 -8.43 6.87 -2.16
N GLU A 201 -9.29 5.85 -2.22
CA GLU A 201 -8.88 4.44 -2.09
C GLU A 201 -7.98 3.99 -3.24
N LEU A 202 -8.20 4.48 -4.46
CA LEU A 202 -7.31 4.23 -5.60
C LEU A 202 -5.93 4.83 -5.37
N HIS A 203 -5.83 6.08 -4.95
CA HIS A 203 -4.53 6.68 -4.61
C HIS A 203 -3.83 5.88 -3.48
N LEU A 204 -4.56 5.44 -2.45
CA LEU A 204 -3.99 4.60 -1.39
C LEU A 204 -3.49 3.25 -1.86
N GLY A 205 -4.27 2.54 -2.67
CA GLY A 205 -3.91 1.23 -3.20
C GLY A 205 -2.65 1.26 -4.08
N TRP A 206 -2.28 2.44 -4.56
CA TRP A 206 -1.10 2.69 -5.39
C TRP A 206 -0.06 3.60 -4.72
N PHE A 207 -0.13 3.73 -3.39
CA PHE A 207 0.86 4.42 -2.56
C PHE A 207 1.03 5.93 -2.88
N ASP A 208 0.08 6.55 -3.59
CA ASP A 208 0.02 8.01 -3.78
C ASP A 208 -0.64 8.67 -2.55
N TYR A 209 0.11 8.69 -1.45
CA TYR A 209 -0.38 9.24 -0.19
C TYR A 209 -0.67 10.74 -0.26
N ALA A 210 0.01 11.49 -1.14
CA ALA A 210 -0.20 12.93 -1.28
C ALA A 210 -1.59 13.23 -1.85
N SER A 211 -1.94 12.58 -2.97
CA SER A 211 -3.24 12.75 -3.61
C SER A 211 -4.34 12.12 -2.78
N ALA A 212 -4.10 10.97 -2.14
CA ALA A 212 -5.06 10.38 -1.19
C ALA A 212 -5.37 11.34 -0.04
N GLY A 213 -4.34 11.94 0.58
CA GLY A 213 -4.51 12.91 1.67
C GLY A 213 -5.41 14.07 1.27
N ALA A 214 -5.17 14.68 0.10
CA ALA A 214 -6.01 15.76 -0.42
C ALA A 214 -7.48 15.33 -0.61
N THR A 215 -7.73 14.13 -1.14
CA THR A 215 -9.09 13.60 -1.31
C THR A 215 -9.78 13.34 0.04
N TYR A 216 -9.08 12.74 1.00
CA TYR A 216 -9.64 12.48 2.33
C TYR A 216 -9.85 13.76 3.16
N GLU A 217 -9.09 14.83 2.94
CA GLU A 217 -9.36 16.14 3.54
C GLU A 217 -10.66 16.77 3.00
N GLN A 218 -10.95 16.58 1.71
CA GLN A 218 -12.23 16.99 1.12
C GLN A 218 -13.38 16.18 1.73
N LEU A 219 -13.23 14.86 1.83
CA LEU A 219 -14.21 13.98 2.47
C LEU A 219 -14.47 14.35 3.94
N LEU A 220 -13.41 14.67 4.69
CA LEU A 220 -13.52 15.15 6.07
C LEU A 220 -14.33 16.45 6.14
N THR A 221 -14.07 17.40 5.24
CA THR A 221 -14.81 18.67 5.16
C THR A 221 -16.30 18.43 4.89
N PHE A 222 -16.63 17.48 4.00
CA PHE A 222 -18.01 17.06 3.75
C PHE A 222 -18.67 16.46 5.00
N ALA A 223 -17.99 15.54 5.68
CA ALA A 223 -18.53 14.91 6.89
C ALA A 223 -18.77 15.94 8.00
N SER A 224 -17.78 16.81 8.29
CA SER A 224 -17.89 17.83 9.33
C SER A 224 -19.01 18.84 9.03
N SER A 225 -19.18 19.29 7.77
CA SER A 225 -20.24 20.25 7.42
C SER A 225 -21.66 19.69 7.55
N ARG A 226 -21.81 18.35 7.55
CA ARG A 226 -23.10 17.66 7.73
C ARG A 226 -23.34 17.14 9.14
N GLY A 227 -22.35 17.26 10.03
CA GLY A 227 -22.41 16.61 11.34
C GLY A 227 -22.41 15.08 11.26
N ASP A 228 -21.87 14.50 10.18
CA ASP A 228 -21.74 13.06 10.02
C ASP A 228 -20.54 12.55 10.84
N ARG A 229 -20.80 12.32 12.12
CA ARG A 229 -19.77 11.99 13.10
C ARG A 229 -19.06 10.66 12.79
N ALA A 230 -19.79 9.68 12.27
CA ALA A 230 -19.23 8.36 11.97
C ALA A 230 -18.19 8.47 10.84
N ASN A 231 -18.53 9.16 9.75
CA ASN A 231 -17.59 9.36 8.65
C ASN A 231 -16.46 10.34 9.01
N GLU A 232 -16.72 11.35 9.86
CA GLU A 232 -15.67 12.24 10.36
C GLU A 232 -14.55 11.46 11.07
N ILE A 233 -14.91 10.55 11.98
CA ILE A 233 -13.94 9.69 12.68
C ILE A 233 -13.22 8.79 11.69
N ALA A 234 -13.94 8.14 10.78
CA ALA A 234 -13.35 7.26 9.77
C ALA A 234 -12.34 8.00 8.89
N TYR A 235 -12.65 9.22 8.43
CA TYR A 235 -11.74 10.01 7.61
C TYR A 235 -10.55 10.56 8.40
N LEU A 236 -10.72 10.92 9.67
CA LEU A 236 -9.59 11.27 10.56
C LEU A 236 -8.63 10.09 10.76
N GLN A 237 -9.16 8.88 10.98
CA GLN A 237 -8.36 7.67 11.09
C GLN A 237 -7.57 7.41 9.81
N GLN A 238 -8.23 7.52 8.65
CA GLN A 238 -7.55 7.33 7.37
C GLN A 238 -6.49 8.39 7.12
N LEU A 239 -6.76 9.67 7.38
CA LEU A 239 -5.76 10.74 7.26
C LEU A 239 -4.57 10.52 8.21
N ALA A 240 -4.79 10.03 9.43
CA ALA A 240 -3.71 9.72 10.36
C ALA A 240 -2.83 8.57 9.86
N TYR A 241 -3.41 7.57 9.19
CA TYR A 241 -2.66 6.52 8.49
C TYR A 241 -1.89 7.10 7.30
N ILE A 242 -2.55 7.89 6.45
CA ILE A 242 -1.96 8.50 5.24
C ILE A 242 -0.75 9.35 5.59
N TYR A 243 -0.88 10.26 6.55
CA TYR A 243 0.20 11.17 6.90
C TYR A 243 1.35 10.49 7.63
N LYS A 244 1.08 9.38 8.32
CA LYS A 244 2.14 8.50 8.83
C LYS A 244 2.92 7.85 7.69
N GLN A 245 2.23 7.24 6.70
CA GLN A 245 2.90 6.58 5.58
C GLN A 245 3.64 7.57 4.67
N ALA A 246 3.10 8.77 4.49
CA ALA A 246 3.72 9.85 3.74
C ALA A 246 4.90 10.51 4.46
N ASN A 247 5.19 10.13 5.71
CA ASN A 247 6.16 10.78 6.59
C ASN A 247 5.93 12.32 6.65
N GLN A 248 4.67 12.73 6.84
CA GLN A 248 4.26 14.14 6.99
C GLN A 248 3.84 14.41 8.45
N PRO A 249 4.80 14.51 9.39
CA PRO A 249 4.50 14.56 10.82
C PRO A 249 3.69 15.80 11.21
N GLU A 250 3.87 16.96 10.57
CA GLU A 250 3.07 18.17 10.85
C GLU A 250 1.57 17.94 10.62
N LYS A 251 1.22 17.35 9.48
CA LYS A 251 -0.17 17.04 9.16
C LYS A 251 -0.70 15.90 10.03
N SER A 252 0.15 14.91 10.31
CA SER A 252 -0.19 13.80 11.21
C SER A 252 -0.56 14.30 12.60
N VAL A 253 0.25 15.17 13.22
CA VAL A 253 -0.05 15.79 14.52
C VAL A 253 -1.41 16.49 14.50
N LYS A 254 -1.68 17.33 13.48
CA LYS A 254 -2.94 18.07 13.37
C LYS A 254 -4.16 17.14 13.32
N ILE A 255 -4.09 16.08 12.51
CA ILE A 255 -5.19 15.13 12.35
C ILE A 255 -5.35 14.24 13.59
N ARG A 256 -4.25 13.74 14.15
CA ARG A 256 -4.25 12.89 15.34
C ARG A 256 -4.75 13.65 16.57
N ASN A 257 -4.41 14.93 16.74
CA ASN A 257 -4.94 15.75 17.83
C ASN A 257 -6.47 15.89 17.73
N LYS A 258 -7.02 16.17 16.55
CA LYS A 258 -8.47 16.19 16.34
C LYS A 258 -9.10 14.85 16.70
N LEU A 259 -8.51 13.75 16.26
CA LEU A 259 -9.01 12.40 16.59
C LEU A 259 -8.91 12.10 18.10
N ALA A 260 -7.88 12.63 18.78
CA ALA A 260 -7.71 12.45 20.23
C ALA A 260 -8.79 13.19 21.02
N GLU A 261 -9.16 14.40 20.58
CA GLU A 261 -10.28 15.15 21.16
C GLU A 261 -11.59 14.36 21.03
N VAL A 262 -11.83 13.70 19.88
CA VAL A 262 -12.99 12.83 19.70
C VAL A 262 -12.99 11.67 20.69
N TYR A 263 -11.90 10.91 20.77
CA TYR A 263 -11.83 9.77 21.68
C TYR A 263 -11.86 10.15 23.15
N GLN A 264 -11.35 11.33 23.50
CA GLN A 264 -11.48 11.86 24.85
C GLN A 264 -12.95 12.14 25.21
N GLN A 265 -13.73 12.74 24.30
CA GLN A 265 -15.16 12.97 24.50
C GLN A 265 -15.96 11.67 24.62
N GLU A 266 -15.57 10.62 23.87
CA GLU A 266 -16.20 9.30 23.89
C GLU A 266 -15.74 8.41 25.05
N ASN A 267 -14.82 8.89 25.90
CA ASN A 267 -14.15 8.09 26.94
C ASN A 267 -13.46 6.82 26.41
N ASN A 268 -12.99 6.85 25.15
CA ASN A 268 -12.28 5.73 24.52
C ASN A 268 -10.78 5.75 24.89
N GLN A 269 -10.49 5.36 26.13
CA GLN A 269 -9.15 5.42 26.70
C GLN A 269 -8.13 4.56 25.94
N ILE A 270 -8.55 3.39 25.40
CA ILE A 270 -7.64 2.48 24.69
C ILE A 270 -7.08 3.16 23.42
N GLN A 271 -7.96 3.75 22.60
CA GLN A 271 -7.53 4.43 21.38
C GLN A 271 -6.74 5.71 21.68
N LEU A 272 -7.09 6.41 22.77
CA LEU A 272 -6.40 7.62 23.19
C LEU A 272 -4.92 7.37 23.50
N VAL A 273 -4.58 6.28 24.21
CA VAL A 273 -3.18 5.94 24.50
C VAL A 273 -2.37 5.75 23.22
N ALA A 274 -2.87 4.92 22.30
CA ALA A 274 -2.17 4.64 21.03
C ALA A 274 -1.96 5.91 20.20
N LEU A 275 -2.95 6.81 20.24
CA LEU A 275 -2.92 8.05 19.50
C LEU A 275 -1.93 9.05 20.11
N LYS A 276 -1.91 9.20 21.43
CA LYS A 276 -0.95 10.04 22.15
C LYS A 276 0.48 9.57 21.97
N GLN A 277 0.73 8.26 22.05
CA GLN A 277 2.03 7.67 21.73
C GLN A 277 2.46 8.04 20.30
N ALA A 278 1.56 7.94 19.32
CA ALA A 278 1.89 8.30 17.94
C ALA A 278 2.11 9.81 17.73
N ILE A 279 1.33 10.67 18.41
CA ILE A 279 1.55 12.13 18.41
C ILE A 279 2.93 12.46 18.99
N GLY A 280 3.33 11.78 20.09
CA GLY A 280 4.67 11.91 20.65
C GLY A 280 5.77 11.55 19.64
N SER A 281 5.59 10.47 18.87
CA SER A 281 6.51 10.08 17.79
C SER A 281 6.54 11.08 16.63
N ASP A 282 5.41 11.68 16.28
CA ASP A 282 5.38 12.72 15.24
C ASP A 282 6.12 13.99 15.71
N TYR A 283 5.94 14.41 16.97
CA TYR A 283 6.70 15.53 17.54
C TYR A 283 8.19 15.24 17.66
N GLU A 284 8.58 14.01 18.00
CA GLU A 284 9.98 13.56 18.01
C GLU A 284 10.61 13.69 16.60
N ALA A 285 9.86 13.36 15.54
CA ALA A 285 10.31 13.55 14.17
C ALA A 285 10.49 15.04 13.84
N LEU A 286 9.55 15.90 14.22
CA LEU A 286 9.63 17.35 14.02
C LEU A 286 10.75 18.00 14.84
N ALA A 287 11.05 17.47 16.02
CA ALA A 287 12.07 18.00 16.91
C ALA A 287 13.49 17.90 16.32
N ARG A 288 13.70 17.07 15.29
CA ARG A 288 14.97 16.98 14.56
C ARG A 288 15.29 18.28 13.82
N GLU A 289 14.28 18.98 13.34
CA GLU A 289 14.41 20.26 12.62
C GLU A 289 14.13 21.45 13.55
N ASN A 290 13.22 21.28 14.51
CA ASN A 290 12.87 22.30 15.49
C ASN A 290 12.90 21.73 16.93
N PRO A 291 14.08 21.76 17.60
CA PRO A 291 14.26 21.18 18.93
C PRO A 291 13.29 21.69 20.02
N SER A 292 12.66 22.85 19.84
CA SER A 292 11.65 23.36 20.78
C SER A 292 10.42 22.45 20.89
N LEU A 293 10.14 21.64 19.87
CA LEU A 293 9.01 20.70 19.83
C LEU A 293 9.25 19.43 20.65
N LEU A 294 10.47 19.21 21.17
CA LEU A 294 10.75 18.01 21.96
C LEU A 294 9.92 17.95 23.25
N GLN A 295 9.60 19.11 23.84
CA GLN A 295 8.73 19.17 25.02
C GLN A 295 7.33 18.63 24.74
N GLU A 296 6.80 18.83 23.53
CA GLU A 296 5.51 18.27 23.14
C GLU A 296 5.59 16.74 22.97
N ALA A 297 6.73 16.21 22.52
CA ALA A 297 6.95 14.77 22.48
C ALA A 297 6.93 14.17 23.89
N PHE A 298 7.68 14.75 24.84
CA PHE A 298 7.68 14.35 26.25
C PHE A 298 6.26 14.34 26.83
N LYS A 299 5.55 15.46 26.72
CA LYS A 299 4.19 15.60 27.23
C LYS A 299 3.24 14.51 26.71
N ASN A 300 3.25 14.26 25.40
CA ASN A 300 2.36 13.26 24.80
C ASN A 300 2.73 11.83 25.23
N TYR A 301 4.03 11.53 25.37
CA TYR A 301 4.46 10.23 25.89
C TYR A 301 4.13 10.07 27.38
N GLU A 302 4.28 11.10 28.22
CA GLU A 302 3.93 11.05 29.65
C GLU A 302 2.42 10.85 29.86
N GLU A 303 1.58 11.57 29.10
CA GLU A 303 0.12 11.39 29.11
C GLU A 303 -0.25 9.97 28.67
N ALA A 304 0.37 9.46 27.60
CA ALA A 304 0.13 8.11 27.10
C ALA A 304 0.54 7.04 28.13
N TYR A 305 1.73 7.17 28.71
CA TYR A 305 2.25 6.25 29.72
C TYR A 305 1.34 6.21 30.95
N THR A 306 0.97 7.37 31.49
CA THR A 306 0.15 7.47 32.70
C THR A 306 -1.20 6.79 32.49
N THR A 307 -1.83 7.06 31.34
CA THR A 307 -3.13 6.46 30.97
C THR A 307 -3.00 4.95 30.73
N ALA A 308 -1.94 4.50 30.06
CA ALA A 308 -1.66 3.08 29.84
C ALA A 308 -1.50 2.34 31.17
N TRP A 309 -0.74 2.92 32.10
CA TRP A 309 -0.49 2.34 33.42
C TRP A 309 -1.77 2.22 34.25
N GLN A 310 -2.56 3.30 34.33
CA GLN A 310 -3.85 3.29 35.03
C GLN A 310 -4.83 2.27 34.43
N SER A 311 -4.78 2.08 33.10
CA SER A 311 -5.59 1.09 32.38
C SER A 311 -5.00 -0.32 32.40
N GLN A 312 -3.93 -0.56 33.18
CA GLN A 312 -3.23 -1.85 33.28
C GLN A 312 -2.69 -2.39 31.94
N GLN A 313 -2.47 -1.51 30.96
CA GLN A 313 -1.85 -1.85 29.67
C GLN A 313 -0.32 -1.87 29.80
N PHE A 314 0.22 -2.75 30.65
CA PHE A 314 1.63 -2.74 31.03
C PHE A 314 2.60 -2.95 29.86
N VAL A 315 2.23 -3.75 28.85
CA VAL A 315 3.01 -3.91 27.61
C VAL A 315 3.21 -2.55 26.92
N ARG A 316 2.11 -1.83 26.69
CA ARG A 316 2.13 -0.52 26.03
C ARG A 316 2.80 0.55 26.90
N ALA A 317 2.59 0.50 28.22
CA ALA A 317 3.30 1.38 29.15
C ALA A 317 4.82 1.18 29.05
N GLY A 318 5.29 -0.06 28.93
CA GLY A 318 6.70 -0.38 28.71
C GLY A 318 7.23 0.20 27.38
N GLU A 319 6.52 0.01 26.27
CA GLU A 319 6.88 0.59 24.96
C GLU A 319 7.00 2.12 25.02
N ILE A 320 6.10 2.81 25.73
CA ILE A 320 6.13 4.27 25.87
C ILE A 320 7.27 4.71 26.80
N LEU A 321 7.53 3.99 27.89
CA LEU A 321 8.67 4.26 28.78
C LEU A 321 10.00 4.14 28.03
N GLN A 322 10.15 3.18 27.12
CA GLN A 322 11.34 3.08 26.27
C GLN A 322 11.54 4.35 25.43
N LYS A 323 10.46 4.95 24.90
CA LYS A 323 10.52 6.24 24.20
C LYS A 323 10.97 7.38 25.12
N LEU A 324 10.37 7.50 26.30
CA LEU A 324 10.76 8.51 27.30
C LEU A 324 12.22 8.38 27.72
N ILE A 325 12.70 7.16 27.96
CA ILE A 325 14.09 6.93 28.37
C ILE A 325 15.05 7.30 27.23
N ALA A 326 14.74 6.96 25.99
CA ALA A 326 15.52 7.38 24.84
C ALA A 326 15.60 8.91 24.74
N LEU A 327 14.49 9.61 24.97
CA LEU A 327 14.46 11.07 24.99
C LEU A 327 15.29 11.67 26.14
N TYR A 328 15.15 11.19 27.38
CA TYR A 328 15.96 11.66 28.51
C TYR A 328 17.46 11.45 28.25
N ARG A 329 17.84 10.28 27.70
CA ARG A 329 19.23 10.00 27.30
C ARG A 329 19.73 10.99 26.25
N SER A 330 18.92 11.31 25.25
CA SER A 330 19.29 12.25 24.19
C SER A 330 19.56 13.67 24.72
N GLN A 331 18.92 14.03 25.84
CA GLN A 331 19.09 15.31 26.52
C GLN A 331 20.15 15.29 27.63
N GLY A 332 20.85 14.17 27.82
CA GLY A 332 21.82 14.02 28.90
C GLY A 332 21.19 13.93 30.29
N GLN A 333 19.87 13.76 30.38
CA GLN A 333 19.10 13.60 31.61
C GLN A 333 19.20 12.15 32.13
N VAL A 334 20.40 11.79 32.58
CA VAL A 334 20.72 10.40 32.93
C VAL A 334 19.99 9.93 34.19
N GLU A 335 19.72 10.82 35.16
CA GLU A 335 18.96 10.45 36.37
C GLU A 335 17.50 10.13 36.05
N GLU A 336 16.86 10.96 35.23
CA GLU A 336 15.48 10.79 34.78
C GLU A 336 15.35 9.52 33.91
N ALA A 337 16.34 9.25 33.06
CA ALA A 337 16.44 8.01 32.31
C ALA A 337 16.55 6.77 33.23
N LEU A 338 17.32 6.86 34.32
CA LEU A 338 17.43 5.79 35.32
C LEU A 338 16.13 5.58 36.08
N GLN A 339 15.47 6.65 36.52
CA GLN A 339 14.17 6.58 37.19
C GLN A 339 13.11 5.95 36.29
N ALA A 340 12.99 6.41 35.05
CA ALA A 340 12.07 5.82 34.07
C ALA A 340 12.42 4.36 33.75
N SER A 341 13.71 3.98 33.73
CA SER A 341 14.13 2.58 33.56
C SER A 341 13.75 1.69 34.75
N GLN A 342 13.74 2.21 35.98
CA GLN A 342 13.25 1.47 37.15
C GLN A 342 11.74 1.22 37.09
N ILE A 343 10.98 2.19 36.56
CA ILE A 343 9.54 2.02 36.30
C ILE A 343 9.32 1.01 35.17
N LEU A 344 10.16 1.04 34.12
CA LEU A 344 10.11 0.07 33.02
C LEU A 344 10.25 -1.37 33.54
N LEU A 345 11.17 -1.65 34.47
CA LEU A 345 11.28 -2.98 35.08
C LEU A 345 9.93 -3.46 35.65
N GLN A 346 9.20 -2.60 36.36
CA GLN A 346 7.90 -2.95 36.93
C GLN A 346 6.84 -3.19 35.85
N ALA A 347 6.87 -2.42 34.76
CA ALA A 347 5.98 -2.63 33.62
C ALA A 347 6.24 -4.01 32.98
N GLU A 348 7.50 -4.35 32.74
CA GLU A 348 7.92 -5.61 32.11
C GLU A 348 7.66 -6.84 33.01
N GLU A 349 7.82 -6.69 34.33
CA GLU A 349 7.43 -7.72 35.30
C GLU A 349 5.93 -7.97 35.28
N ARG A 350 5.12 -6.91 35.31
CA ARG A 350 3.65 -7.01 35.30
C ARG A 350 3.10 -7.53 33.97
N SER A 351 3.80 -7.30 32.87
CA SER A 351 3.46 -7.83 31.55
C SER A 351 4.03 -9.24 31.29
N ALA A 352 4.80 -9.79 32.23
CA ALA A 352 5.55 -11.04 32.08
C ALA A 352 6.46 -11.08 30.84
N ASN A 353 7.02 -9.92 30.47
CA ASN A 353 7.93 -9.79 29.33
C ASN A 353 9.39 -9.95 29.78
N PHE A 354 9.86 -11.20 29.84
CA PHE A 354 11.22 -11.52 30.29
C PHE A 354 12.31 -10.93 29.38
N TYR A 355 12.08 -10.86 28.06
CA TYR A 355 13.01 -10.19 27.14
C TYR A 355 13.08 -8.68 27.42
N GLY A 356 11.92 -8.04 27.64
CA GLY A 356 11.85 -6.64 28.05
C GLY A 356 12.56 -6.37 29.37
N LEU A 357 12.35 -7.24 30.36
CA LEU A 357 12.98 -7.14 31.68
C LEU A 357 14.52 -7.25 31.59
N MET A 358 15.01 -8.22 30.82
CA MET A 358 16.44 -8.40 30.53
C MET A 358 17.04 -7.14 29.87
N ASN A 359 16.37 -6.61 28.84
CA ASN A 359 16.81 -5.40 28.14
C ASN A 359 16.77 -4.15 29.03
N ALA A 360 15.77 -4.05 29.92
CA ALA A 360 15.68 -2.96 30.88
C ALA A 360 16.85 -2.98 31.90
N TYR A 361 17.27 -4.16 32.35
CA TYR A 361 18.48 -4.31 33.16
C TYR A 361 19.76 -3.94 32.40
N ASP A 362 19.88 -4.34 31.13
CA ASP A 362 20.99 -3.90 30.28
C ASP A 362 21.03 -2.37 30.18
N GLN A 363 19.88 -1.74 29.92
CA GLN A 363 19.77 -0.29 29.82
C GLN A 363 20.19 0.42 31.11
N ILE A 364 19.75 -0.05 32.27
CA ILE A 364 20.19 0.47 33.58
C ILE A 364 21.71 0.33 33.74
N GLY A 365 22.26 -0.84 33.37
CA GLY A 365 23.70 -1.08 33.40
C GLY A 365 24.48 -0.09 32.54
N GLN A 366 24.03 0.16 31.32
CA GLN A 366 24.62 1.15 30.41
C GLN A 366 24.53 2.58 30.96
N LEU A 367 23.42 2.96 31.59
CA LEU A 367 23.26 4.29 32.19
C LEU A 367 24.21 4.49 33.38
N HIS A 368 24.40 3.49 34.23
CA HIS A 368 25.40 3.54 35.30
C HIS A 368 26.84 3.56 34.75
N LEU A 369 27.13 2.85 33.66
CA LEU A 369 28.42 2.95 32.96
C LEU A 369 28.69 4.38 32.48
N GLN A 370 27.69 5.06 31.90
CA GLN A 370 27.82 6.45 31.47
C GLN A 370 28.18 7.38 32.64
N ARG A 371 27.68 7.08 33.84
CA ARG A 371 28.00 7.80 35.09
C ARG A 371 29.30 7.34 35.75
N LYS A 372 29.99 6.33 35.20
CA LYS A 372 31.15 5.65 35.80
C LYS A 372 30.84 5.01 37.16
N ASP A 373 29.58 4.66 37.40
CA ASP A 373 29.14 3.90 38.57
C ASP A 373 29.26 2.40 38.28
N TYR A 374 30.50 1.93 38.20
CA TYR A 374 30.80 0.55 37.84
C TYR A 374 30.16 -0.50 38.77
N PRO A 375 30.07 -0.30 40.11
CA PRO A 375 29.40 -1.25 40.99
C PRO A 375 27.93 -1.44 40.61
N GLN A 376 27.17 -0.38 40.37
CA GLN A 376 25.75 -0.51 40.04
C GLN A 376 25.51 -0.95 38.60
N ALA A 377 26.39 -0.55 37.68
CA ALA A 377 26.38 -1.10 36.33
C ALA A 377 26.52 -2.63 36.36
N ARG A 378 27.48 -3.14 37.14
CA ARG A 378 27.72 -4.58 37.30
C ARG A 378 26.51 -5.29 37.89
N THR A 379 25.92 -4.74 38.96
CA THR A 379 24.71 -5.31 39.57
C THR A 379 23.56 -5.44 38.57
N ALA A 380 23.35 -4.41 37.74
CA ALA A 380 22.31 -4.45 36.72
C ALA A 380 22.60 -5.52 35.64
N PHE A 381 23.84 -5.60 35.14
CA PHE A 381 24.21 -6.63 34.17
C PHE A 381 24.13 -8.06 34.74
N GLN A 382 24.39 -8.25 36.04
CA GLN A 382 24.20 -9.55 36.71
C GLN A 382 22.74 -9.99 36.71
N LYS A 383 21.82 -9.07 37.05
CA LYS A 383 20.38 -9.35 36.97
C LYS A 383 19.92 -9.63 35.54
N GLY A 384 20.45 -8.89 34.56
CA GLY A 384 20.23 -9.18 33.15
C GLY A 384 20.74 -10.58 32.74
N LEU A 385 21.92 -10.98 33.22
CA LEU A 385 22.50 -12.30 32.98
C LEU A 385 21.64 -13.43 33.56
N GLU A 386 21.08 -13.26 34.76
CA GLU A 386 20.19 -14.25 35.37
C GLU A 386 18.97 -14.55 34.48
N ILE A 387 18.37 -13.50 33.90
CA ILE A 387 17.24 -13.66 32.97
C ILE A 387 17.71 -14.24 31.63
N ALA A 388 18.83 -13.77 31.10
CA ALA A 388 19.45 -14.30 29.88
C ALA A 388 19.75 -15.81 29.98
N GLN A 389 20.15 -16.29 31.16
CA GLN A 389 20.33 -17.71 31.46
C GLN A 389 19.00 -18.48 31.42
N GLN A 390 17.95 -17.95 32.05
CA GLN A 390 16.62 -18.55 32.00
C GLN A 390 16.07 -18.63 30.57
N LEU A 391 16.34 -17.61 29.75
CA LEU A 391 15.89 -17.53 28.36
C LEU A 391 16.79 -18.29 27.37
N ASN A 392 17.96 -18.78 27.79
CA ASN A 392 18.99 -19.30 26.90
C ASN A 392 19.35 -18.33 25.75
N TYR A 393 19.45 -17.04 26.05
CA TYR A 393 19.61 -15.96 25.07
C TYR A 393 20.63 -14.91 25.58
N ASP A 394 21.56 -14.45 24.73
CA ASP A 394 22.52 -13.37 25.00
C ASP A 394 23.39 -13.45 26.29
N GLN A 395 23.59 -14.64 26.85
CA GLN A 395 24.41 -14.84 28.06
C GLN A 395 25.86 -14.33 27.92
N ALA A 396 26.46 -14.53 26.74
CA ALA A 396 27.83 -14.10 26.46
C ALA A 396 27.98 -12.56 26.51
N TYR A 397 26.97 -11.84 26.02
CA TYR A 397 26.95 -10.38 26.04
C TYR A 397 27.01 -9.85 27.47
N PHE A 398 26.10 -10.31 28.35
CA PHE A 398 26.08 -9.85 29.74
C PHE A 398 27.35 -10.23 30.51
N THR A 399 27.87 -11.43 30.26
CA THR A 399 29.15 -11.87 30.85
C THR A 399 30.30 -10.93 30.47
N GLN A 400 30.35 -10.49 29.20
CA GLN A 400 31.36 -9.55 28.74
C GLN A 400 31.21 -8.16 29.40
N GLN A 401 29.98 -7.66 29.57
CA GLN A 401 29.73 -6.36 30.23
C GLN A 401 30.15 -6.38 31.71
N ILE A 402 29.93 -7.49 32.41
CA ILE A 402 30.36 -7.70 33.81
C ILE A 402 31.89 -7.71 33.93
N GLN A 403 32.59 -8.31 32.97
CA GLN A 403 34.07 -8.30 32.95
C GLN A 403 34.62 -6.89 32.71
N LYS A 404 34.05 -6.15 31.77
CA LYS A 404 34.44 -4.75 31.47
C LYS A 404 34.29 -3.84 32.68
N THR A 405 33.16 -3.91 33.39
CA THR A 405 32.91 -3.12 34.61
C THR A 405 33.90 -3.47 35.74
N SER A 406 34.29 -4.74 35.85
CA SER A 406 35.23 -5.20 36.88
C SER A 406 36.65 -4.66 36.64
N GLY A 407 37.12 -4.66 35.40
CA GLY A 407 38.46 -4.14 35.04
C GLY A 407 38.62 -2.62 35.25
N GLN A 408 37.54 -1.85 35.13
CA GLN A 408 37.57 -0.39 35.28
C GLN A 408 37.40 0.10 36.73
N SER A 409 36.98 -0.79 37.65
CA SER A 409 36.92 -0.49 39.09
C SER A 409 38.26 -0.62 39.82
N SER A 410 39.30 -1.15 39.14
CA SER A 410 40.64 -1.39 39.69
C SER A 410 41.68 -0.31 39.28
N GLN A 411 41.23 0.74 38.59
CA GLN A 411 42.00 1.95 38.23
C GLN A 411 41.36 3.14 38.93
#